data_AF-A0A954U4B3-F1
#
_entry.id   AF-A0A954U4B3-F1
#
_cell.length_a   1.000
_cell.length_b   1.000
_cell.length_c   1.000
_cell.angle_alpha   90.00
_cell.angle_beta   90.00
_cell.angle_gamma   90.00
#
_symmetry.space_group_name_H-M   'P 1'
#
loop_
_entity.id
_entity.type
_entity.pdbx_description
1 polymer ?
#
loop_
_entity_poly.entity_id
_entity_poly.type
_entity_poly.pdbx_seq_one_letter_code
_entity_poly.pdbx_strand_id
1 'polypeptide(L)'
;PRGPVAALGGTRVTMPYGMAILAQGLMKELFTQQPQTLGEVLLAAKRQAVSREPQDQHAWLDAVAKVLSPNADDLITERHEHLQLFHLLGDPLLRLHHPQTVNVTAPARVQVGEEISLVCDSPVSGECLIELTSRRGQLTFKPAPRHTFDASDAGMLALTDVYQKANDGRYASQTATVPRQFRTKLRVPE
;
A
#
# COMPACT_ATOMS: atom_id res chain seq x y z
N PRO A 1 1.53 -3.73 24.37
CA PRO A 1 2.51 -2.81 23.73
C PRO A 1 1.81 -1.87 22.73
N ARG A 2 2.07 -0.55 22.76
CA ARG A 2 1.43 0.45 21.87
C ARG A 2 2.36 0.93 20.73
N GLY A 3 3.41 0.18 20.42
CA GLY A 3 4.44 0.55 19.44
C GLY A 3 4.57 -0.49 18.31
N PRO A 4 5.43 -0.23 17.32
CA PRO A 4 5.67 -1.16 16.22
C PRO A 4 6.24 -2.49 16.74
N VAL A 5 5.87 -3.59 16.08
CA VAL A 5 6.40 -4.94 16.39
C VAL A 5 7.84 -5.13 15.90
N ALA A 6 8.25 -4.35 14.90
CA ALA A 6 9.61 -4.27 14.39
C ALA A 6 9.82 -2.94 13.65
N ALA A 7 11.08 -2.49 13.52
CA ALA A 7 11.47 -1.31 12.77
C ALA A 7 12.65 -1.61 11.84
N LEU A 8 12.62 -1.07 10.63
CA LEU A 8 13.74 -1.10 9.68
C LEU A 8 14.29 0.32 9.55
N GLY A 9 15.58 0.51 9.83
CA GLY A 9 16.19 1.84 9.80
C GLY A 9 17.65 1.81 9.37
N GLY A 10 18.11 2.92 8.77
CA GLY A 10 19.51 3.17 8.47
C GLY A 10 20.26 3.63 9.71
N THR A 11 21.49 3.15 9.92
CA THR A 11 22.36 3.61 11.02
C THR A 11 23.13 4.88 10.69
N ARG A 12 23.20 5.26 9.41
CA ARG A 12 23.77 6.52 8.90
C ARG A 12 22.85 7.11 7.83
N VAL A 13 23.28 8.23 7.24
CA VAL A 13 22.60 8.85 6.11
C VAL A 13 22.43 7.83 4.99
N THR A 14 21.20 7.68 4.52
CA THR A 14 20.83 6.79 3.42
C THR A 14 20.33 7.61 2.24
N MET A 15 20.86 7.35 1.05
CA MET A 15 20.50 8.06 -0.17
C MET A 15 19.20 7.52 -0.78
N PRO A 16 18.41 8.36 -1.48
CA PRO A 16 17.11 7.99 -2.02
C PRO A 16 17.13 6.78 -2.96
N TYR A 17 18.19 6.61 -3.76
CA TYR A 17 18.28 5.50 -4.72
C TYR A 17 18.37 4.14 -4.02
N GLY A 18 19.33 3.95 -3.10
CA GLY A 18 19.44 2.73 -2.31
C GLY A 18 18.18 2.44 -1.49
N MET A 19 17.52 3.48 -0.96
CA MET A 19 16.23 3.37 -0.29
C MET A 19 15.11 2.88 -1.23
N ALA A 20 15.03 3.44 -2.43
CA ALA A 20 14.00 3.08 -3.41
C ALA A 20 14.15 1.62 -3.88
N ILE A 21 15.37 1.17 -4.15
CA ILE A 21 15.65 -0.22 -4.53
C ILE A 21 15.27 -1.18 -3.40
N LEU A 22 15.67 -0.88 -2.16
CA LEU A 22 15.30 -1.71 -1.00
C LEU A 22 13.78 -1.73 -0.79
N ALA A 23 13.11 -0.58 -0.87
CA ALA A 23 11.66 -0.48 -0.73
C ALA A 23 10.92 -1.29 -1.79
N GLN A 24 11.38 -1.26 -3.04
CA GLN A 24 10.81 -2.05 -4.12
C GLN A 24 10.95 -3.55 -3.86
N GLY A 25 12.14 -4.00 -3.43
CA GLY A 25 12.37 -5.38 -3.03
C GLY A 25 11.44 -5.80 -1.90
N LEU A 26 11.32 -4.98 -0.85
CA LEU A 26 10.42 -5.24 0.28
C LEU A 26 8.95 -5.35 -0.16
N MET A 27 8.47 -4.46 -1.02
CA MET A 27 7.10 -4.51 -1.54
C MET A 27 6.84 -5.78 -2.34
N LYS A 28 7.77 -6.17 -3.21
CA LYS A 28 7.67 -7.40 -3.99
C LYS A 28 7.62 -8.64 -3.09
N GLU A 29 8.52 -8.73 -2.12
CA GLU A 29 8.55 -9.85 -1.19
C GLU A 29 7.27 -9.90 -0.36
N LEU A 30 6.83 -8.78 0.21
CA LEU A 30 5.66 -8.73 1.08
C LEU A 30 4.34 -9.04 0.34
N PHE A 31 4.14 -8.51 -0.86
CA PHE A 31 2.85 -8.61 -1.56
C PHE A 31 2.81 -9.67 -2.65
N THR A 32 3.95 -10.11 -3.19
CA THR A 32 4.00 -11.08 -4.29
C THR A 32 4.59 -12.42 -3.88
N GLN A 33 5.77 -12.44 -3.26
CA GLN A 33 6.43 -13.70 -2.88
C GLN A 33 5.89 -14.29 -1.57
N GLN A 34 5.42 -13.43 -0.68
CA GLN A 34 4.77 -13.79 0.59
C GLN A 34 5.57 -14.79 1.45
N PRO A 35 6.86 -14.52 1.76
CA PRO A 35 7.65 -15.40 2.62
C PRO A 35 7.10 -15.42 4.06
N GLN A 36 7.45 -16.43 4.84
CA GLN A 36 6.78 -16.68 6.13
C GLN A 36 7.20 -15.72 7.23
N THR A 37 8.43 -15.20 7.18
CA THR A 37 9.00 -14.39 8.25
C THR A 37 9.49 -13.02 7.78
N LEU A 38 9.53 -12.07 8.71
CA LEU A 38 10.05 -10.71 8.44
C LEU A 38 11.52 -10.72 8.02
N GLY A 39 12.33 -11.61 8.59
CA GLY A 39 13.74 -11.78 8.23
C GLY A 39 13.92 -12.28 6.80
N GLU A 40 13.08 -13.19 6.33
CA GLU A 40 13.09 -13.66 4.94
C GLU A 40 12.76 -12.54 3.95
N VAL A 41 11.73 -11.73 4.24
CA VAL A 41 11.39 -10.54 3.44
C VAL A 41 12.61 -9.63 3.27
N LEU A 42 13.27 -9.28 4.39
CA LEU A 42 14.41 -8.38 4.35
C LEU A 42 15.62 -9.01 3.65
N LEU A 43 15.91 -10.29 3.92
CA LEU A 43 17.05 -10.98 3.34
C LEU A 43 16.89 -11.13 1.82
N ALA A 44 15.71 -11.51 1.34
CA ALA A 44 15.40 -11.62 -0.08
C ALA A 44 15.47 -10.25 -0.76
N ALA A 45 14.88 -9.21 -0.17
CA ALA A 45 14.96 -7.84 -0.68
C ALA A 45 16.40 -7.34 -0.80
N LYS A 46 17.24 -7.56 0.23
CA LYS A 46 18.68 -7.19 0.19
C LYS A 46 19.43 -7.94 -0.90
N ARG A 47 19.18 -9.25 -1.07
CA ARG A 47 19.80 -10.08 -2.12
C ARG A 47 19.40 -9.62 -3.52
N GLN A 48 18.13 -9.28 -3.71
CA GLN A 48 17.63 -8.74 -4.97
C GLN A 48 18.28 -7.39 -5.28
N ALA A 49 18.38 -6.52 -4.27
CA ALA A 49 18.94 -5.18 -4.42
C ALA A 49 20.42 -5.18 -4.86
N VAL A 50 21.21 -6.19 -4.49
CA VAL A 50 22.61 -6.35 -4.94
C VAL A 50 22.77 -7.22 -6.19
N SER A 51 21.69 -7.80 -6.70
CA SER A 51 21.75 -8.67 -7.87
C SER A 51 22.23 -7.88 -9.10
N ARG A 52 23.09 -8.54 -9.88
CA ARG A 52 23.63 -8.03 -11.16
C ARG A 52 22.77 -8.42 -12.36
N GLU A 53 21.82 -9.33 -12.16
CA GLU A 53 20.84 -9.70 -13.19
C GLU A 53 19.97 -8.47 -13.52
N PRO A 54 19.85 -8.09 -14.81
CA PRO A 54 18.94 -7.04 -15.23
C PRO A 54 17.52 -7.43 -14.79
N GLN A 55 16.94 -6.63 -13.91
CA GLN A 55 15.53 -6.74 -13.58
C GLN A 55 14.82 -5.56 -14.23
N ASP A 56 13.85 -5.84 -15.10
CA ASP A 56 13.02 -4.81 -15.75
C ASP A 56 12.43 -3.82 -14.74
N GLN A 57 12.20 -4.30 -13.52
CA GLN A 57 11.72 -3.53 -12.37
C GLN A 57 12.66 -2.42 -11.90
N HIS A 58 13.98 -2.55 -12.09
CA HIS A 58 14.99 -1.56 -11.68
C HIS A 58 15.36 -0.56 -12.78
N ALA A 59 15.06 -0.86 -14.05
CA ALA A 59 15.57 -0.11 -15.19
C ALA A 59 15.25 1.39 -15.14
N TRP A 60 14.06 1.75 -14.67
CA TRP A 60 13.65 3.15 -14.51
C TRP A 60 14.35 3.83 -13.33
N LEU A 61 14.53 3.12 -12.20
CA LEU A 61 15.25 3.64 -11.03
C LEU A 61 16.71 3.87 -11.37
N ASP A 62 17.33 2.91 -12.06
CA ASP A 62 18.72 3.00 -12.50
C ASP A 62 18.91 4.17 -13.50
N ALA A 63 17.94 4.42 -14.37
CA ALA A 63 17.98 5.55 -15.29
C ALA A 63 17.90 6.90 -14.56
N VAL A 64 17.03 7.03 -13.56
CA VAL A 64 16.93 8.24 -12.73
C VAL A 64 18.17 8.42 -11.86
N ALA A 65 18.69 7.33 -11.29
CA ALA A 65 19.87 7.35 -10.44
C ALA A 65 21.13 7.76 -11.20
N LYS A 66 21.31 7.34 -12.46
CA LYS A 66 22.43 7.81 -13.29
C LYS A 66 22.45 9.33 -13.50
N VAL A 67 21.30 9.99 -13.43
CA VAL A 67 21.20 11.45 -13.61
C VAL A 67 21.42 12.19 -12.29
N LEU A 68 21.00 11.61 -11.17
CA LEU A 68 20.98 12.27 -9.86
C LEU A 68 22.12 11.84 -8.92
N SER A 69 22.73 10.68 -9.15
CA SER A 69 23.79 10.14 -8.29
C SER A 69 25.12 10.79 -8.62
N PRO A 70 25.87 11.26 -7.60
CA PRO A 70 27.24 11.72 -7.78
C PRO A 70 28.21 10.59 -8.22
N ASN A 71 27.81 9.33 -8.04
CA ASN A 71 28.61 8.13 -8.38
C ASN A 71 27.89 7.26 -9.44
N ALA A 72 27.42 7.89 -10.53
CA ALA A 72 26.65 7.22 -11.60
C ALA A 72 27.36 6.02 -12.24
N ASP A 73 28.70 5.96 -12.15
CA ASP A 73 29.54 4.91 -12.74
C ASP A 73 29.60 3.61 -11.91
N ASP A 74 29.20 3.63 -10.63
CA ASP A 74 29.22 2.43 -9.76
C ASP A 74 28.00 2.32 -8.81
N LEU A 75 26.83 2.23 -9.43
CA LEU A 75 25.55 2.03 -8.72
C LEU A 75 25.47 0.70 -7.95
N ILE A 76 26.31 -0.30 -8.28
CA ILE A 76 26.33 -1.58 -7.55
C ILE A 76 26.97 -1.36 -6.18
N THR A 77 28.15 -0.73 -6.14
CA THR A 77 28.82 -0.40 -4.87
C THR A 77 27.95 0.54 -4.04
N GLU A 78 27.32 1.54 -4.66
CA GLU A 78 26.36 2.41 -3.96
C GLU A 78 25.23 1.61 -3.30
N ARG A 79 24.62 0.64 -4.02
CA ARG A 79 23.58 -0.23 -3.45
C ARG A 79 24.12 -1.09 -2.30
N HIS A 80 25.31 -1.67 -2.43
CA HIS A 80 25.92 -2.48 -1.38
C HIS A 80 26.14 -1.68 -0.09
N GLU A 81 26.74 -0.49 -0.19
CA GLU A 81 26.97 0.37 0.96
C GLU A 81 25.66 0.72 1.67
N HIS A 82 24.63 1.12 0.91
CA HIS A 82 23.34 1.49 1.48
C HIS A 82 22.66 0.35 2.22
N LEU A 83 22.67 -0.87 1.67
CA LEU A 83 22.02 -2.01 2.30
C LEU A 83 22.71 -2.47 3.59
N GLN A 84 24.00 -2.22 3.72
CA GLN A 84 24.74 -2.47 4.97
C GLN A 84 24.33 -1.50 6.09
N LEU A 85 23.83 -0.30 5.75
CA LEU A 85 23.35 0.66 6.74
C LEU A 85 21.99 0.26 7.33
N PHE A 86 21.18 -0.51 6.61
CA PHE A 86 19.83 -0.90 7.04
C PHE A 86 19.81 -2.08 8.01
N HIS A 87 19.19 -1.87 9.17
CA HIS A 87 19.08 -2.87 10.24
C HIS A 87 17.63 -3.09 10.64
N LEU A 88 17.29 -4.36 10.88
CA LEU A 88 16.01 -4.76 11.47
C LEU A 88 16.15 -4.75 12.99
N LEU A 89 15.32 -3.95 13.65
CA LEU A 89 15.13 -3.93 15.09
C LEU A 89 13.81 -4.65 15.40
N GLY A 90 13.89 -5.87 15.92
CA GLY A 90 12.75 -6.73 16.18
C GLY A 90 13.11 -8.20 16.03
N ASP A 91 12.10 -9.07 16.03
CA ASP A 91 12.31 -10.51 15.81
C ASP A 91 12.38 -10.83 14.31
N PRO A 92 13.53 -11.28 13.77
CA PRO A 92 13.60 -11.72 12.37
C PRO A 92 12.74 -12.95 12.08
N LEU A 93 12.41 -13.77 13.10
CA LEU A 93 11.53 -14.92 12.97
C LEU A 93 10.05 -14.56 13.16
N LEU A 94 9.72 -13.28 13.30
CA LEU A 94 8.34 -12.81 13.35
C LEU A 94 7.58 -13.31 12.12
N ARG A 95 6.55 -14.13 12.36
CA ARG A 95 5.72 -14.68 11.30
C ARG A 95 4.77 -13.63 10.75
N LEU A 96 4.74 -13.51 9.44
CA LEU A 96 3.86 -12.59 8.72
C LEU A 96 2.54 -13.29 8.41
N HIS A 97 1.44 -12.66 8.79
CA HIS A 97 0.11 -13.09 8.39
C HIS A 97 -0.25 -12.40 7.07
N HIS A 98 -0.11 -13.15 5.98
CA HIS A 98 -0.48 -12.66 4.65
C HIS A 98 -1.99 -12.60 4.47
N PRO A 99 -2.51 -11.61 3.72
CA PRO A 99 -3.92 -11.55 3.36
C PRO A 99 -4.35 -12.84 2.65
N GLN A 100 -5.49 -13.36 3.06
CA GLN A 100 -6.10 -14.51 2.41
C GLN A 100 -7.23 -14.06 1.50
N THR A 101 -7.46 -14.80 0.42
CA THR A 101 -8.54 -14.48 -0.53
C THR A 101 -9.91 -14.70 0.10
N VAL A 102 -10.77 -13.70 -0.02
CA VAL A 102 -12.21 -13.78 0.31
C VAL A 102 -12.98 -13.81 -1.00
N ASN A 103 -13.81 -14.83 -1.21
CA ASN A 103 -14.66 -14.91 -2.39
C ASN A 103 -15.93 -14.11 -2.14
N VAL A 104 -16.24 -13.16 -3.02
CA VAL A 104 -17.43 -12.31 -2.92
C VAL A 104 -18.23 -12.44 -4.20
N THR A 105 -19.48 -12.87 -4.08
CA THR A 105 -20.46 -12.88 -5.17
C THR A 105 -21.43 -11.74 -4.98
N ALA A 106 -21.50 -10.86 -5.99
CA ALA A 106 -22.37 -9.69 -6.00
C ALA A 106 -22.99 -9.49 -7.40
N PRO A 107 -24.15 -8.82 -7.50
CA PRO A 107 -24.68 -8.34 -8.77
C PRO A 107 -23.68 -7.46 -9.53
N ALA A 108 -23.60 -7.62 -10.85
CA ALA A 108 -22.70 -6.82 -11.70
C ALA A 108 -23.17 -5.35 -11.85
N ARG A 109 -24.45 -5.09 -11.63
CA ARG A 109 -25.09 -3.77 -11.69
C ARG A 109 -26.16 -3.67 -10.62
N VAL A 110 -26.33 -2.48 -10.08
CA VAL A 110 -27.33 -2.11 -9.08
C VAL A 110 -27.73 -0.66 -9.32
N GLN A 111 -28.97 -0.29 -9.01
CA GLN A 111 -29.40 1.10 -9.10
C GLN A 111 -29.12 1.85 -7.78
N VAL A 112 -29.06 3.18 -7.91
CA VAL A 112 -28.97 4.09 -6.77
C VAL A 112 -30.16 3.87 -5.83
N GLY A 113 -29.91 3.80 -4.53
CA GLY A 113 -30.95 3.56 -3.51
C GLY A 113 -31.31 2.08 -3.26
N GLU A 114 -30.89 1.14 -4.11
CA GLU A 114 -31.17 -0.30 -3.95
C GLU A 114 -30.24 -0.98 -2.92
N GLU A 115 -30.59 -2.21 -2.52
CA GLU A 115 -29.75 -3.07 -1.69
C GLU A 115 -28.98 -4.10 -2.54
N ILE A 116 -27.66 -4.15 -2.36
CA ILE A 116 -26.80 -5.18 -2.94
C ILE A 116 -26.80 -6.40 -2.01
N SER A 117 -27.29 -7.54 -2.49
CA SER A 117 -27.14 -8.81 -1.78
C SER A 117 -25.79 -9.44 -2.08
N LEU A 118 -25.01 -9.72 -1.04
CA LEU A 118 -23.66 -10.28 -1.11
C LEU A 118 -23.64 -11.69 -0.54
N VAL A 119 -22.95 -12.60 -1.23
CA VAL A 119 -22.59 -13.93 -0.70
C VAL A 119 -21.07 -13.98 -0.58
N CYS A 120 -20.59 -14.19 0.64
CA CYS A 120 -19.17 -14.15 0.96
C CYS A 120 -18.70 -15.49 1.54
N ASP A 121 -17.53 -15.93 1.12
CA ASP A 121 -16.80 -17.07 1.68
C ASP A 121 -15.41 -16.61 2.11
N SER A 122 -15.22 -16.55 3.42
CA SER A 122 -14.03 -16.07 4.11
C SER A 122 -13.31 -17.23 4.81
N PRO A 123 -11.98 -17.30 4.71
CA PRO A 123 -11.20 -18.31 5.42
C PRO A 123 -11.18 -18.10 6.94
N VAL A 124 -11.59 -16.92 7.42
CA VAL A 124 -11.63 -16.55 8.84
C VAL A 124 -13.01 -16.02 9.23
N SER A 125 -13.45 -16.33 10.45
CA SER A 125 -14.62 -15.73 11.08
C SER A 125 -14.21 -14.57 11.98
N GLY A 126 -15.04 -13.54 12.11
CA GLY A 126 -14.75 -12.40 12.98
C GLY A 126 -15.48 -11.13 12.57
N GLU A 127 -14.91 -10.00 12.93
CA GLU A 127 -15.38 -8.69 12.51
C GLU A 127 -15.00 -8.44 11.04
N CYS A 128 -15.98 -8.07 10.23
CA CYS A 128 -15.82 -7.82 8.80
C CYS A 128 -16.33 -6.42 8.47
N LEU A 129 -15.47 -5.65 7.81
CA LEU A 129 -15.80 -4.37 7.21
C LEU A 129 -16.12 -4.58 5.73
N ILE A 130 -17.29 -4.13 5.31
CA ILE A 130 -17.76 -4.23 3.92
C ILE A 130 -18.01 -2.84 3.41
N GLU A 131 -17.33 -2.48 2.31
CA GLU A 131 -17.40 -1.15 1.73
C GLU A 131 -17.76 -1.22 0.24
N LEU A 132 -18.65 -0.32 -0.18
CA LEU A 132 -18.87 -0.01 -1.58
C LEU A 132 -17.96 1.17 -1.93
N THR A 133 -16.97 0.95 -2.80
CA THR A 133 -16.00 1.99 -3.15
C THR A 133 -16.00 2.31 -4.64
N SER A 134 -15.64 3.53 -5.00
CA SER A 134 -15.35 3.91 -6.38
C SER A 134 -14.14 3.14 -6.91
N ARG A 135 -14.00 3.09 -8.23
CA ARG A 135 -12.77 2.61 -8.86
C ARG A 135 -11.63 3.58 -8.56
N ARG A 136 -10.41 3.07 -8.43
CA ARG A 136 -9.21 3.90 -8.28
C ARG A 136 -9.15 4.96 -9.39
N GLY A 137 -8.97 6.22 -9.00
CA GLY A 137 -8.96 7.37 -9.91
C GLY A 137 -10.33 8.00 -10.17
N GLN A 138 -11.43 7.43 -9.65
CA GLN A 138 -12.75 8.04 -9.71
C GLN A 138 -13.11 8.66 -8.36
N LEU A 139 -13.65 9.87 -8.42
CA LEU A 139 -14.16 10.58 -7.25
C LEU A 139 -15.62 10.20 -7.01
N THR A 140 -16.02 10.16 -5.74
CA THR A 140 -17.42 9.99 -5.32
C THR A 140 -18.25 11.26 -5.55
N PHE A 141 -17.60 12.37 -5.92
CA PHE A 141 -18.20 13.67 -6.19
C PHE A 141 -17.54 14.36 -7.39
N LYS A 142 -18.21 15.38 -7.94
CA LYS A 142 -17.63 16.25 -8.96
C LYS A 142 -16.94 17.45 -8.28
N PRO A 143 -15.61 17.58 -8.36
CA PRO A 143 -14.93 18.73 -7.78
C PRO A 143 -15.29 20.00 -8.53
N ALA A 144 -15.49 21.09 -7.79
CA ALA A 144 -15.67 22.41 -8.40
C ALA A 144 -14.37 22.87 -9.08
N PRO A 145 -14.44 23.46 -10.29
CA PRO A 145 -13.27 24.05 -10.92
C PRO A 145 -12.74 25.20 -10.05
N ARG A 146 -11.42 25.28 -9.91
CA ARG A 146 -10.76 26.36 -9.18
C ARG A 146 -10.08 27.29 -10.16
N HIS A 147 -10.49 28.55 -10.18
CA HIS A 147 -9.93 29.58 -11.06
C HIS A 147 -8.92 30.47 -10.33
N THR A 148 -9.01 30.55 -9.01
CA THR A 148 -8.14 31.36 -8.15
C THR A 148 -7.72 30.55 -6.91
N PHE A 149 -6.54 30.87 -6.39
CA PHE A 149 -6.06 30.34 -5.12
C PHE A 149 -6.47 31.29 -4.00
N ASP A 150 -7.22 30.79 -3.03
CA ASP A 150 -7.59 31.51 -1.81
C ASP A 150 -6.67 31.08 -0.67
N ALA A 151 -5.77 31.97 -0.27
CA ALA A 151 -4.79 31.75 0.80
C ALA A 151 -5.34 32.03 2.22
N SER A 152 -6.62 32.43 2.34
CA SER A 152 -7.24 32.63 3.65
C SER A 152 -7.39 31.30 4.39
N ASP A 153 -7.53 31.36 5.72
CA ASP A 153 -7.78 30.16 6.54
C ASP A 153 -9.01 29.38 6.06
N ALA A 154 -10.07 30.09 5.64
CA ALA A 154 -11.27 29.48 5.09
C ALA A 154 -10.99 28.75 3.75
N GLY A 155 -10.18 29.37 2.88
CA GLY A 155 -9.70 28.75 1.64
C GLY A 155 -8.91 27.47 1.92
N MET A 156 -7.98 27.52 2.87
CA MET A 156 -7.14 26.36 3.23
C MET A 156 -7.94 25.21 3.87
N LEU A 157 -8.94 25.52 4.69
CA LEU A 157 -9.88 24.52 5.23
C LEU A 157 -10.68 23.86 4.10
N ALA A 158 -11.21 24.64 3.16
CA ALA A 158 -11.93 24.09 2.01
C ALA A 158 -11.05 23.20 1.12
N LEU A 159 -9.75 23.51 0.98
CA LEU A 159 -8.79 22.64 0.28
C LEU A 159 -8.63 21.31 1.00
N THR A 160 -8.55 21.35 2.33
CA THR A 160 -8.42 20.16 3.18
C THR A 160 -9.66 19.27 3.06
N ASP A 161 -10.86 19.83 3.09
CA ASP A 161 -12.11 19.09 2.93
C ASP A 161 -12.19 18.37 1.58
N VAL A 162 -11.84 19.06 0.49
CA VAL A 162 -11.81 18.45 -0.84
C VAL A 162 -10.73 17.37 -0.93
N TYR A 163 -9.56 17.58 -0.32
CA TYR A 163 -8.51 16.58 -0.27
C TYR A 163 -8.98 15.32 0.48
N GLN A 164 -9.61 15.48 1.64
CA GLN A 164 -10.14 14.35 2.40
C GLN A 164 -11.21 13.59 1.61
N LYS A 165 -12.19 14.30 1.03
CA LYS A 165 -13.22 13.68 0.17
C LYS A 165 -12.65 12.99 -1.05
N ALA A 166 -11.60 13.53 -1.66
CA ALA A 166 -10.97 12.94 -2.84
C ALA A 166 -10.20 11.65 -2.51
N ASN A 167 -9.75 11.50 -1.26
CA ASN A 167 -9.08 10.30 -0.77
C ASN A 167 -10.04 9.32 -0.07
N ASP A 168 -11.32 9.69 0.12
CA ASP A 168 -12.37 8.78 0.60
C ASP A 168 -13.26 8.33 -0.57
N GLY A 169 -12.88 7.21 -1.17
CA GLY A 169 -13.62 6.60 -2.28
C GLY A 169 -14.88 5.84 -1.86
N ARG A 170 -15.30 5.89 -0.59
CA ARG A 170 -16.39 5.06 -0.07
C ARG A 170 -17.76 5.70 -0.31
N TYR A 171 -18.67 4.92 -0.86
CA TYR A 171 -20.10 5.23 -0.98
C TYR A 171 -20.88 4.76 0.25
N ALA A 172 -20.62 3.53 0.70
CA ALA A 172 -21.25 2.95 1.88
C ALA A 172 -20.27 2.05 2.60
N SER A 173 -20.42 1.94 3.92
CA SER A 173 -19.59 1.11 4.77
C SER A 173 -20.44 0.51 5.87
N GLN A 174 -20.25 -0.77 6.17
CA GLN A 174 -20.89 -1.44 7.29
C GLN A 174 -19.94 -2.43 7.94
N THR A 175 -20.07 -2.59 9.26
CA THR A 175 -19.33 -3.59 10.02
C THR A 175 -20.29 -4.65 10.52
N ALA A 176 -19.90 -5.92 10.41
CA ALA A 176 -20.68 -7.04 10.90
C ALA A 176 -19.77 -8.12 11.49
N THR A 177 -20.23 -8.81 12.53
CA THR A 177 -19.60 -10.07 12.97
C THR A 177 -20.12 -11.19 12.09
N VAL A 178 -19.22 -11.86 11.37
CA VAL A 178 -19.59 -12.85 10.35
C VAL A 178 -18.92 -14.20 10.59
N PRO A 179 -19.65 -15.31 10.35
CA PRO A 179 -19.04 -16.64 10.23
C PRO A 179 -18.22 -16.73 8.94
N ARG A 180 -17.57 -17.88 8.70
CA ARG A 180 -16.78 -18.12 7.48
C ARG A 180 -17.59 -17.92 6.19
N GLN A 181 -18.80 -18.46 6.14
CA GLN A 181 -19.73 -18.24 5.03
C GLN A 181 -20.92 -17.44 5.49
N PHE A 182 -21.20 -16.32 4.82
CA PHE A 182 -22.28 -15.43 5.22
C PHE A 182 -22.95 -14.76 4.03
N ARG A 183 -24.18 -14.33 4.28
CA ARG A 183 -24.94 -13.46 3.38
C ARG A 183 -25.21 -12.16 4.08
N THR A 184 -25.05 -11.06 3.37
CA THR A 184 -25.33 -9.73 3.90
C THR A 184 -25.82 -8.83 2.79
N LYS A 185 -26.33 -7.67 3.19
CA LYS A 185 -26.82 -6.65 2.29
C LYS A 185 -26.08 -5.35 2.51
N LEU A 186 -25.88 -4.57 1.47
CA LEU A 186 -25.29 -3.24 1.54
C LEU A 186 -26.16 -2.27 0.74
N ARG A 187 -26.60 -1.18 1.36
CA ARG A 187 -27.42 -0.17 0.69
C ARG A 187 -26.56 0.74 -0.17
N VAL A 188 -26.98 0.98 -1.40
CA VAL A 188 -26.37 1.98 -2.29
C VAL A 188 -26.90 3.36 -1.87
N PRO A 189 -26.04 4.33 -1.52
CA PRO A 189 -26.48 5.67 -1.18
C PRO A 189 -27.14 6.35 -2.38
N GLU A 190 -28.03 7.31 -2.10
CA GLU A 190 -28.66 8.18 -3.10
C GLU A 190 -27.68 9.17 -3.74
#